data_AF-A0A1F3R8X7-F1
#
_entry.id   AF-A0A1F3R8X7-F1
#
_cell.length_a   1.000
_cell.length_b   1.000
_cell.length_c   1.000
_cell.angle_alpha   90.00
_cell.angle_beta   90.00
_cell.angle_gamma   90.00
#
_symmetry.space_group_name_H-M   'P 1'
#
loop_
_entity.id
_entity.type
_entity.pdbx_description
1 polymer ?
#
loop_
_entity_poly.entity_id
_entity_poly.type
_entity_poly.pdbx_seq_one_letter_code
_entity_poly.pdbx_strand_id
1 'polypeptide(L)' 'MKNYIFITKEGNTFSPNGNEVENMQVIGIVENVKDENEALIQLLKENDWLIDAEFNVAEFICYEIK' A
#
# COMPACT_ATOMS: atom_id res chain seq x y z
N MET A 1 2.27 -7.04 19.19
CA MET A 1 1.90 -7.00 17.78
C MET A 1 1.78 -5.56 17.34
N LYS A 2 1.98 -5.33 16.04
CA LYS A 2 2.04 -4.03 15.40
C LYS A 2 1.11 -4.02 14.19
N ASN A 3 0.69 -2.83 13.80
CA ASN A 3 -0.13 -2.59 12.62
C ASN A 3 0.67 -1.70 11.67
N TYR A 4 0.52 -1.93 10.38
CA TYR A 4 1.26 -1.22 9.33
C TYR A 4 0.32 -0.75 8.24
N ILE A 5 0.57 0.44 7.70
CA ILE A 5 -0.06 0.95 6.50
C ILE A 5 0.97 1.08 5.38
N PHE A 6 0.63 0.57 4.20
CA PHE A 6 1.43 0.67 3.00
C PHE A 6 0.82 1.69 2.05
N ILE A 7 1.66 2.58 1.54
CA ILE A 7 1.27 3.69 0.70
C ILE A 7 2.19 3.73 -0.52
N THR A 8 1.64 4.02 -1.69
CA THR A 8 2.43 4.26 -2.90
C THR A 8 2.24 5.67 -3.42
N LYS A 9 3.25 6.16 -4.13
CA LYS A 9 3.17 7.35 -4.99
C LYS A 9 2.76 7.02 -6.42
N GLU A 10 2.70 5.74 -6.76
CA GLU A 10 2.28 5.27 -8.07
C GLU A 10 0.76 5.37 -8.19
N GLY A 11 0.31 5.93 -9.31
CA GLY A 11 -1.10 5.98 -9.66
C GLY A 11 -1.72 7.36 -9.61
N ASN A 12 -2.87 7.45 -10.26
CA ASN A 12 -3.67 8.65 -10.34
C ASN A 12 -5.04 8.38 -9.70
N THR A 13 -5.72 9.46 -9.30
CA THR A 13 -7.12 9.42 -8.92
C THR A 13 -7.89 10.51 -9.65
N PHE A 14 -9.22 10.48 -9.52
CA PHE A 14 -10.05 11.58 -9.98
C PHE A 14 -10.37 12.50 -8.80
N SER A 15 -10.06 13.78 -8.97
CA SER A 15 -10.54 14.84 -8.09
C SER A 15 -12.08 14.88 -8.05
N PRO A 16 -12.71 15.54 -7.06
CA PRO A 16 -14.17 15.69 -7.01
C PRO A 16 -14.79 16.35 -8.25
N ASN A 17 -13.99 17.08 -9.02
CA ASN A 17 -14.40 17.74 -10.25
C ASN A 17 -14.15 16.89 -11.50
N GLY A 18 -13.68 15.65 -11.35
CA GLY A 18 -13.45 14.69 -12.44
C GLY A 18 -12.09 14.81 -13.14
N ASN A 19 -11.19 15.68 -12.68
CA ASN A 19 -9.83 15.75 -13.25
C ASN A 19 -8.98 14.62 -12.70
N GLU A 20 -8.20 13.97 -13.58
CA GLU A 20 -7.14 13.05 -13.19
C GLU A 20 -6.00 13.82 -12.52
N VAL A 21 -5.58 13.37 -11.34
CA VAL A 21 -4.51 13.98 -10.55
C VAL A 21 -3.62 12.90 -9.95
N GLU A 22 -2.32 13.19 -9.87
CA GLU A 22 -1.38 12.37 -9.11
C GLU A 22 -1.86 12.23 -7.67
N ASN A 23 -1.81 11.02 -7.13
CA ASN A 23 -2.28 10.77 -5.78
C ASN A 23 -1.41 9.77 -5.03
N MET A 24 -1.24 10.04 -3.75
CA MET A 24 -0.65 9.08 -2.84
C MET A 24 -1.76 8.15 -2.33
N GLN A 25 -1.63 6.85 -2.61
CA GLN A 25 -2.70 5.87 -2.40
C GLN A 25 -2.33 4.88 -1.31
N VAL A 26 -3.31 4.54 -0.46
CA VAL A 26 -3.17 3.43 0.48
C VAL A 26 -3.34 2.13 -0.29
N ILE A 27 -2.32 1.29 -0.23
CA ILE A 27 -2.27 -0.01 -0.90
C ILE A 27 -2.81 -1.12 -0.01
N GLY A 28 -2.62 -1.00 1.29
CA GLY A 28 -3.20 -1.92 2.26
C GLY A 28 -2.83 -1.59 3.69
N ILE A 29 -3.56 -2.22 4.61
CA ILE A 29 -3.32 -2.16 6.04
C ILE A 29 -3.13 -3.60 6.51
N VAL A 30 -2.04 -3.86 7.21
CA VAL A 30 -1.74 -5.17 7.77
C VAL A 30 -1.68 -5.05 9.28
N GLU A 31 -2.51 -5.84 9.95
CA GLU A 31 -2.65 -5.79 11.40
C GLU A 31 -2.03 -7.01 12.05
N ASN A 32 -1.68 -6.85 13.32
CA ASN A 32 -1.35 -7.96 14.20
C ASN A 32 -0.08 -8.76 13.82
N VAL A 33 0.95 -8.09 13.29
CA VAL A 33 2.23 -8.69 12.88
C VAL A 33 3.39 -8.30 13.81
N LYS A 34 4.54 -8.97 13.69
CA LYS A 34 5.73 -8.73 14.54
C LYS A 34 6.54 -7.53 14.06
N ASP A 35 6.70 -7.39 12.74
CA ASP A 35 7.54 -6.39 12.11
C ASP A 35 7.08 -6.06 10.68
N GLU A 36 7.76 -5.10 10.07
CA GLU A 36 7.50 -4.59 8.71
C GLU A 36 7.69 -5.65 7.62
N ASN A 37 8.63 -6.60 7.78
CA ASN A 37 8.86 -7.64 6.79
C ASN A 37 7.71 -8.65 6.77
N GLU A 38 7.23 -9.06 7.95
CA GLU A 38 6.04 -9.89 8.08
C GLU A 38 4.82 -9.17 7.50
N ALA A 39 4.70 -7.86 7.75
CA ALA A 39 3.64 -7.03 7.20
C ALA A 39 3.65 -7.02 5.66
N LEU A 40 4.82 -6.80 5.04
CA LEU A 40 4.96 -6.75 3.59
C LEU A 40 4.65 -8.10 2.92
N ILE A 41 5.16 -9.20 3.50
CA ILE A 41 4.88 -10.56 2.99
C ILE A 41 3.39 -10.85 3.05
N GLN A 42 2.72 -10.46 4.14
CA GLN A 42 1.29 -10.67 4.30
C GLN A 42 0.48 -9.81 3.32
N LEU A 43 0.85 -8.53 3.15
CA LEU A 43 0.23 -7.63 2.17
C LEU A 43 0.22 -8.27 0.77
N LEU A 44 1.38 -8.73 0.30
CA LEU A 44 1.52 -9.29 -1.06
C LEU A 44 0.78 -10.61 -1.24
N LYS A 45 0.68 -11.44 -0.19
CA LYS A 45 -0.06 -12.71 -0.23
C LYS A 45 -1.58 -12.51 -0.23
N GLU A 46 -2.06 -11.46 0.42
CA GLU A 46 -3.49 -11.16 0.50
C GLU A 46 -3.98 -10.33 -0.70
N ASN A 47 -3.05 -9.75 -1.46
CA ASN A 47 -3.33 -8.81 -2.55
C ASN A 47 -2.51 -9.13 -3.81
N ASP A 48 -2.76 -10.30 -4.42
CA ASP A 48 -2.07 -10.73 -5.65
C ASP A 48 -2.20 -9.70 -6.79
N TRP A 49 -3.28 -8.92 -6.79
CA TRP A 49 -3.53 -7.85 -7.77
C TRP A 49 -2.43 -6.77 -7.80
N LEU A 50 -1.64 -6.62 -6.74
CA LEU A 50 -0.52 -5.67 -6.70
C LEU A 50 0.58 -6.03 -7.70
N ILE A 51 0.78 -7.34 -7.90
CA ILE A 51 1.74 -7.86 -8.88
C ILE A 51 1.13 -7.74 -10.27
N ASP A 52 -0.15 -8.08 -10.43
CA ASP A 52 -0.84 -8.00 -11.72
C ASP A 52 -0.95 -6.56 -12.25
N ALA A 53 -1.07 -5.59 -11.35
CA ALA A 53 -1.10 -4.16 -11.67
C ALA A 53 0.30 -3.53 -11.83
N GLU A 54 1.36 -4.35 -11.76
CA GLU A 54 2.78 -3.96 -11.96
C GLU A 54 3.30 -2.87 -11.00
N PHE A 55 2.77 -2.80 -9.77
CA PHE A 55 3.28 -1.86 -8.76
C PHE A 55 4.72 -2.17 -8.38
N ASN A 56 5.54 -1.13 -8.25
CA ASN A 56 6.90 -1.30 -7.75
C ASN A 56 6.91 -1.41 -6.22
N VAL A 57 6.90 -2.66 -5.73
CA VAL A 57 6.94 -2.99 -4.29
C VAL A 57 8.09 -2.28 -3.55
N ALA A 58 9.23 -2.02 -4.21
CA ALA A 58 10.36 -1.34 -3.59
C ALA A 58 10.11 0.15 -3.31
N GLU A 59 9.12 0.76 -3.96
CA GLU A 59 8.71 2.17 -3.77
C GLU A 59 7.59 2.32 -2.74
N PHE A 60 7.09 1.21 -2.17
CA PHE A 60 6.10 1.28 -1.12
C PHE A 60 6.66 1.96 0.13
N ILE A 61 5.91 2.92 0.63
CA ILE A 61 6.16 3.61 1.88
C ILE A 61 5.40 2.89 2.97
N CYS A 62 6.11 2.43 4.00
CA CYS A 62 5.53 1.72 5.12
C CYS A 62 5.58 2.57 6.40
N TYR A 63 4.48 2.61 7.14
CA TYR A 63 4.42 3.21 8.47
C TYR A 63 3.80 2.27 9.48
N GLU A 64 4.41 2.14 10.65
CA GLU A 64 3.78 1.55 11.83
C GLU A 64 2.69 2.50 12.35
N ILE A 65 1.48 1.99 12.54
CA ILE A 65 0.30 2.74 13.02
C ILE A 65 -0.17 2.20 14.38
N LYS A 66 -0.83 3.06 15.16
CA LYS A 66 -1.33 2.76 16.52
C LYS A 66 -2.80 2.43 16.54
#